data_AF-A0A7C4HME6-F1
#
_entry.id   AF-A0A7C4HME6-F1
#
_cell.length_a   1.000
_cell.length_b   1.000
_cell.length_c   1.000
_cell.angle_alpha   90.00
_cell.angle_beta   90.00
_cell.angle_gamma   90.00
#
_symmetry.space_group_name_H-M   'P 1'
#
loop_
_entity.id
_entity.type
_entity.pdbx_description
1 polymer ?
#
loop_
_entity_poly.entity_id
_entity_poly.type
_entity_poly.pdbx_seq_one_letter_code
_entity_poly.pdbx_strand_id
1 'polypeptide(L)'
;KGSGAFLVPGDAAGLTRGRSLDKIGLRTLNQAPIFFDDVEVHDDHLLFPCGELYPMLHNAIITVGNLAVGYLAVGVMRGAYEFALDHAKKRVQWGQPIRSHQLIEEKLFKCYIAIETARAFLYKGSWLSKQNFPGDLKTSLAAKIYATEQAVFHTNEMVQVLGGYGISKEYPVEKFSRDAKLLRIMDGTNEILLHKASALL
;
A
#
# COMPACT_ATOMS: atom_id res chain seq x y z
N LYS A 1 13.07 -26.94 -11.04
CA LYS A 1 13.62 -25.56 -10.93
C LYS A 1 13.46 -25.13 -9.49
N GLY A 2 14.56 -24.90 -8.78
CA GLY A 2 14.54 -24.45 -7.38
C GLY A 2 14.47 -22.94 -7.32
N SER A 3 13.81 -22.43 -6.28
CA SER A 3 13.80 -21.01 -5.94
C SER A 3 14.54 -20.85 -4.61
N GLY A 4 15.44 -19.88 -4.52
CA GLY A 4 16.23 -19.56 -3.34
C GLY A 4 16.39 -18.05 -3.21
N ALA A 5 16.91 -17.58 -2.08
CA ALA A 5 17.21 -16.16 -1.88
C ALA A 5 18.70 -15.98 -1.61
N PHE A 6 19.30 -15.01 -2.29
CA PHE A 6 20.70 -14.66 -2.16
C PHE A 6 20.82 -13.21 -1.70
N LEU A 7 21.82 -12.93 -0.87
CA LEU A 7 22.29 -11.58 -0.62
C LEU A 7 23.26 -11.20 -1.74
N VAL A 8 23.02 -10.10 -2.45
CA VAL A 8 23.94 -9.64 -3.50
C VAL A 8 24.50 -8.27 -3.09
N PRO A 9 25.83 -8.11 -2.97
CA PRO A 9 26.45 -6.81 -2.71
C PRO A 9 26.01 -5.79 -3.76
N GLY A 10 25.70 -4.57 -3.31
CA GLY A 10 25.12 -3.53 -4.18
C GLY A 10 26.09 -2.97 -5.23
N ASP A 11 27.36 -3.34 -5.15
CA ASP A 11 28.51 -3.01 -5.98
C ASP A 11 29.15 -4.24 -6.64
N ALA A 12 28.48 -5.40 -6.61
CA ALA A 12 28.96 -6.63 -7.25
C ALA A 12 29.23 -6.40 -8.75
N ALA A 13 30.31 -7.01 -9.26
CA ALA A 13 30.62 -6.96 -10.69
C ALA A 13 29.46 -7.55 -11.50
N GLY A 14 29.09 -6.89 -12.60
CA GLY A 14 27.93 -7.29 -13.42
C GLY A 14 26.56 -6.79 -12.93
N LEU A 15 26.49 -6.23 -11.71
CA LEU A 15 25.26 -5.62 -11.19
C LEU A 15 25.15 -4.16 -11.65
N THR A 16 24.09 -3.84 -12.39
CA THR A 16 23.82 -2.46 -12.82
C THR A 16 22.41 -2.01 -12.44
N ARG A 17 22.27 -0.69 -12.22
CA ARG A 17 21.00 -0.06 -11.85
C ARG A 17 20.53 0.82 -13.00
N GLY A 18 19.29 0.63 -13.43
CA GLY A 18 18.68 1.51 -14.42
C GLY A 18 18.23 2.84 -13.83
N ARG A 19 17.61 3.66 -14.68
CA ARG A 19 17.01 4.93 -14.26
C ARG A 19 15.81 4.70 -13.35
N SER A 20 15.66 5.53 -12.32
CA SER A 20 14.44 5.56 -11.51
C SER A 20 13.21 5.88 -12.36
N LEU A 21 12.13 5.14 -12.11
CA LEU A 21 10.84 5.33 -12.76
C LEU A 21 10.27 6.71 -12.41
N ASP A 22 9.74 7.41 -13.42
CA ASP A 22 8.90 8.59 -13.21
C ASP A 22 7.44 8.16 -13.02
N LYS A 23 7.00 8.14 -11.77
CA LYS A 23 5.71 7.56 -11.37
C LYS A 23 4.67 8.63 -11.11
N ILE A 24 3.41 8.26 -11.25
CA ILE A 24 2.28 9.13 -10.92
C ILE A 24 2.24 9.47 -9.42
N GLY A 25 2.65 8.57 -8.53
CA GLY A 25 2.58 8.71 -7.08
C GLY A 25 3.74 7.99 -6.39
N LEU A 26 3.83 8.11 -5.07
CA LEU A 26 4.97 7.69 -4.25
C LEU A 26 6.30 8.10 -4.89
N ARG A 27 6.39 9.33 -5.39
CA ARG A 27 7.52 9.81 -6.21
C ARG A 27 8.83 9.87 -5.42
N THR A 28 8.75 9.96 -4.10
CA THR A 28 9.91 9.92 -3.19
C THR A 28 10.42 8.50 -2.95
N LEU A 29 9.63 7.47 -3.25
CA LEU A 29 10.07 6.08 -3.19
C LEU A 29 10.85 5.76 -4.46
N ASN A 30 12.18 5.68 -4.39
CA ASN A 30 13.00 5.30 -5.54
C ASN A 30 12.64 3.87 -5.98
N GLN A 31 12.36 3.69 -7.27
CA GLN A 31 12.16 2.37 -7.88
C GLN A 31 12.82 2.40 -9.25
N ALA A 32 13.72 1.46 -9.49
CA ALA A 32 14.47 1.32 -10.74
C ALA A 32 14.62 -0.16 -11.08
N PRO A 33 14.74 -0.52 -12.37
CA PRO A 33 15.13 -1.87 -12.74
C PRO A 33 16.58 -2.14 -12.28
N ILE A 34 16.83 -3.37 -11.87
CA ILE A 34 18.14 -3.88 -11.51
C ILE A 34 18.48 -4.99 -12.51
N PHE A 35 19.67 -4.93 -13.09
CA PHE A 35 20.14 -5.89 -14.09
C PHE A 35 21.31 -6.68 -13.50
N PHE A 36 21.26 -8.00 -13.69
CA PHE A 36 22.31 -8.92 -13.31
C PHE A 36 22.86 -9.52 -14.60
N ASP A 37 24.12 -9.20 -14.91
CA ASP A 37 24.84 -9.71 -16.07
C ASP A 37 26.07 -10.49 -15.57
N ASP A 38 26.02 -11.82 -15.65
CA ASP A 38 27.04 -12.74 -15.12
C ASP A 38 27.54 -12.38 -13.70
N VAL A 39 26.62 -12.01 -12.81
CA VAL A 39 26.94 -11.69 -11.41
C VAL A 39 27.28 -12.97 -10.65
N GLU A 40 28.54 -13.09 -10.25
CA GLU A 40 28.99 -14.16 -9.35
C GLU A 40 28.61 -13.85 -7.90
N VAL A 41 28.05 -14.85 -7.21
CA VAL A 41 27.64 -14.76 -5.80
C VAL A 41 28.19 -15.98 -5.08
N HIS A 42 28.89 -15.75 -3.98
CA HIS A 42 29.49 -16.83 -3.19
C HIS A 42 28.43 -17.58 -2.35
N ASP A 43 28.65 -18.87 -2.07
CA ASP A 43 27.66 -19.74 -1.40
C ASP A 43 27.27 -19.27 0.01
N ASP A 44 28.14 -18.53 0.69
CA ASP A 44 27.88 -17.92 2.01
C ASP A 44 26.85 -16.78 1.96
N HIS A 45 26.50 -16.29 0.77
CA HIS A 45 25.44 -15.31 0.56
C HIS A 45 24.07 -15.97 0.31
N LEU A 46 23.96 -17.29 0.32
CA LEU A 46 22.69 -18.00 0.25
C LEU A 46 21.93 -17.84 1.57
N LEU A 47 20.91 -16.97 1.58
CA LEU A 47 20.06 -16.73 2.75
C LEU A 47 19.05 -17.85 2.97
N PHE A 48 18.43 -18.33 1.89
CA PHE A 48 17.45 -19.40 1.95
C PHE A 48 17.77 -20.45 0.89
N PRO A 49 18.08 -21.69 1.29
CA PRO A 49 18.41 -22.75 0.33
C PRO A 49 17.20 -23.10 -0.52
N CYS A 50 17.48 -23.46 -1.77
CA CYS A 50 16.48 -24.03 -2.65
C CYS A 50 15.86 -25.29 -2.03
N GLY A 51 14.54 -25.41 -2.04
CA GLY A 51 13.86 -26.61 -1.56
C GLY A 51 12.45 -26.34 -1.03
N GLU A 52 11.91 -27.33 -0.33
CA GLU A 52 10.53 -27.36 0.15
C GLU A 52 10.18 -26.26 1.16
N LEU A 53 11.19 -25.68 1.82
CA LEU A 53 11.00 -24.60 2.79
C LEU A 53 10.88 -23.21 2.15
N TYR A 54 11.37 -23.01 0.92
CA TYR A 54 11.35 -21.70 0.27
C TYR A 54 9.92 -21.14 0.10
N PRO A 55 8.91 -21.91 -0.33
CA PRO A 55 7.53 -21.42 -0.40
C PRO A 55 6.99 -20.89 0.93
N MET A 56 7.29 -21.55 2.05
CA MET A 56 6.89 -21.11 3.39
C MET A 56 7.57 -19.78 3.75
N LEU A 57 8.89 -19.68 3.54
CA LEU A 57 9.67 -18.47 3.82
C LEU A 57 9.21 -17.29 2.95
N HIS A 58 8.99 -17.54 1.65
CA HIS A 58 8.44 -16.57 0.73
C HIS A 58 7.07 -16.07 1.20
N ASN A 59 6.18 -16.98 1.64
CA ASN A 59 4.89 -16.60 2.19
C ASN A 59 5.01 -15.79 3.49
N ALA A 60 6.00 -16.06 4.35
CA ALA A 60 6.25 -15.25 5.54
C ALA A 60 6.61 -13.79 5.18
N ILE A 61 7.50 -13.61 4.20
CA ILE A 61 7.90 -12.29 3.69
C ILE A 61 6.69 -11.55 3.11
N ILE A 62 5.89 -12.23 2.29
CA ILE A 62 4.67 -11.67 1.69
C ILE A 62 3.63 -11.31 2.75
N THR A 63 3.48 -12.10 3.81
CA THR A 63 2.58 -11.81 4.94
C THR A 63 2.93 -10.47 5.58
N VAL A 64 4.21 -10.21 5.86
CA VAL A 64 4.66 -8.94 6.47
C VAL A 64 4.55 -7.78 5.48
N GLY A 65 4.97 -7.98 4.22
CA GLY A 65 4.91 -6.95 3.18
C GLY A 65 3.49 -6.44 2.94
N ASN A 66 2.52 -7.34 2.80
CA ASN A 66 1.12 -6.98 2.62
C ASN A 66 0.55 -6.13 3.78
N LEU A 67 0.86 -6.48 5.03
CA LEU A 67 0.46 -5.67 6.18
C LEU A 67 1.09 -4.27 6.13
N ALA A 68 2.37 -4.18 5.76
CA ALA A 68 3.08 -2.90 5.63
C ALA A 68 2.45 -2.01 4.54
N VAL A 69 2.12 -2.56 3.38
CA VAL A 69 1.40 -1.84 2.31
C VAL A 69 0.01 -1.39 2.78
N GLY A 70 -0.70 -2.25 3.50
CA GLY A 70 -1.99 -1.91 4.09
C GLY A 70 -1.89 -0.73 5.07
N TYR A 71 -0.88 -0.69 5.93
CA TYR A 71 -0.65 0.43 6.83
C TYR A 71 -0.31 1.73 6.08
N LEU A 72 0.46 1.64 4.99
CA LEU A 72 0.72 2.78 4.12
C LEU A 72 -0.60 3.32 3.51
N ALA A 73 -1.49 2.42 3.07
CA ALA A 73 -2.80 2.79 2.53
C ALA A 73 -3.67 3.52 3.55
N VAL A 74 -3.69 3.05 4.80
CA VAL A 74 -4.35 3.75 5.91
C VAL A 74 -3.78 5.15 6.11
N GLY A 75 -2.44 5.29 6.11
CA GLY A 75 -1.78 6.58 6.29
C GLY A 75 -2.13 7.58 5.18
N VAL A 76 -2.10 7.14 3.92
CA VAL A 76 -2.46 7.97 2.75
C VAL A 76 -3.94 8.38 2.82
N MET A 77 -4.84 7.43 3.10
CA MET A 77 -6.27 7.69 3.22
C MET A 77 -6.59 8.66 4.37
N ARG A 78 -5.95 8.48 5.53
CA ARG A 78 -6.09 9.35 6.69
C ARG A 78 -5.58 10.77 6.42
N GLY A 79 -4.44 10.91 5.75
CA GLY A 79 -3.90 12.24 5.39
C GLY A 79 -4.85 13.02 4.48
N ALA A 80 -5.46 12.36 3.49
CA ALA A 80 -6.48 12.98 2.64
C ALA A 80 -7.73 13.37 3.45
N TYR A 81 -8.20 12.48 4.33
CA TYR A 81 -9.36 12.70 5.17
C TYR A 81 -9.19 13.90 6.10
N GLU A 82 -8.08 13.98 6.83
CA GLU A 82 -7.83 15.04 7.80
C GLU A 82 -7.76 16.41 7.10
N PHE A 83 -7.11 16.48 5.93
CA PHE A 83 -7.05 17.70 5.13
C PHE A 83 -8.44 18.11 4.62
N ALA A 84 -9.20 17.17 4.06
CA ALA A 84 -10.54 17.44 3.55
C ALA A 84 -11.54 17.82 4.64
N LEU A 85 -11.43 17.21 5.82
CA LEU A 85 -12.25 17.56 6.99
C LEU A 85 -11.96 18.98 7.46
N ASP A 86 -10.69 19.38 7.55
CA ASP A 86 -10.31 20.75 7.91
C ASP A 86 -10.82 21.76 6.87
N HIS A 87 -10.64 21.48 5.58
CA HIS A 87 -11.19 22.29 4.49
C HIS A 87 -12.71 22.43 4.61
N ALA A 88 -13.42 21.32 4.83
CA ALA A 88 -14.88 21.32 4.90
C ALA A 88 -15.44 22.15 6.08
N LYS A 89 -14.69 22.24 7.18
CA LYS A 89 -15.05 23.09 8.34
C LYS A 89 -14.88 24.58 8.05
N LYS A 90 -13.96 24.96 7.16
CA LYS A 90 -13.58 26.36 6.89
C LYS A 90 -14.24 26.93 5.64
N ARG A 91 -14.42 26.12 4.60
CA ARG A 91 -15.00 26.56 3.33
C ARG A 91 -16.50 26.80 3.48
N VAL A 92 -16.94 28.02 3.17
CA VAL A 92 -18.36 28.40 3.19
C VAL A 92 -18.95 28.40 1.79
N GLN A 93 -20.07 27.71 1.60
CA GLN A 93 -20.91 27.81 0.41
C GLN A 93 -22.39 27.70 0.82
N TRP A 94 -23.25 28.46 0.14
CA TRP A 94 -24.67 28.58 0.48
C TRP A 94 -24.89 28.97 1.94
N GLY A 95 -24.10 29.94 2.43
CA GLY A 95 -24.27 30.55 3.75
C GLY A 95 -23.74 29.76 4.96
N GLN A 96 -23.19 28.56 4.77
CA GLN A 96 -22.66 27.74 5.87
C GLN A 96 -21.38 26.99 5.48
N PRO A 97 -20.58 26.51 6.46
CA PRO A 97 -19.48 25.58 6.20
C PRO A 97 -19.97 24.38 5.39
N ILE A 98 -19.19 23.95 4.38
CA ILE A 98 -19.62 22.85 3.53
C ILE A 98 -19.72 21.53 4.29
N ARG A 99 -19.04 21.41 5.44
CA ARG A 99 -19.24 20.31 6.38
C ARG A 99 -20.69 20.15 6.81
N SER A 100 -21.53 21.20 6.83
CA SER A 100 -22.93 21.12 7.25
C SER A 100 -23.87 20.59 6.16
N HIS A 101 -23.37 20.33 4.95
CA HIS A 101 -24.15 19.75 3.86
C HIS A 101 -24.07 18.22 3.93
N GLN A 102 -25.23 17.54 3.97
CA GLN A 102 -25.34 16.08 4.19
C GLN A 102 -24.43 15.25 3.29
N LEU A 103 -24.33 15.58 1.99
CA LEU A 103 -23.48 14.85 1.05
C LEU A 103 -21.99 14.94 1.39
N ILE A 104 -21.53 16.04 2.00
CA ILE A 104 -20.14 16.19 2.47
C ILE A 104 -19.94 15.42 3.77
N GLU A 105 -20.90 15.49 4.71
CA GLU A 105 -20.86 14.71 5.97
C GLU A 105 -20.76 13.22 5.69
N GLU A 106 -21.56 12.72 4.76
CA GLU A 106 -21.55 11.32 4.36
C GLU A 106 -20.19 10.88 3.80
N LYS A 107 -19.60 11.66 2.88
CA LYS A 107 -18.28 11.34 2.30
C LYS A 107 -17.21 11.26 3.37
N LEU A 108 -17.19 12.23 4.29
CA LEU A 108 -16.24 12.28 5.39
C LEU A 108 -16.45 11.11 6.36
N PHE A 109 -17.69 10.83 6.76
CA PHE A 109 -17.97 9.77 7.72
C PHE A 109 -17.74 8.37 7.14
N LYS A 110 -18.08 8.14 5.86
CA LYS A 110 -17.74 6.88 5.15
C LYS A 110 -16.22 6.67 5.10
N CYS A 111 -15.44 7.73 4.84
CA CYS A 111 -13.98 7.65 4.88
C CYS A 111 -13.46 7.31 6.29
N TYR A 112 -14.04 7.91 7.34
CA TYR A 112 -13.70 7.59 8.72
C TYR A 112 -13.97 6.11 9.05
N ILE A 113 -15.14 5.58 8.67
CA ILE A 113 -15.47 4.16 8.83
C ILE A 113 -14.43 3.29 8.13
N ALA A 114 -14.04 3.62 6.90
CA ALA A 114 -13.07 2.84 6.14
C ALA A 114 -11.67 2.86 6.78
N ILE A 115 -11.24 4.00 7.31
CA ILE A 115 -9.97 4.12 8.06
C ILE A 115 -9.98 3.20 9.28
N GLU A 116 -11.01 3.29 10.14
CA GLU A 116 -11.09 2.49 11.35
C GLU A 116 -11.23 0.99 11.05
N THR A 117 -12.00 0.64 10.02
CA THR A 117 -12.16 -0.75 9.57
C THR A 117 -10.83 -1.32 9.07
N ALA A 118 -10.11 -0.58 8.21
CA ALA A 118 -8.82 -1.01 7.68
C ALA A 118 -7.78 -1.15 8.80
N ARG A 119 -7.75 -0.22 9.76
CA ARG A 119 -6.87 -0.27 10.94
C ARG A 119 -7.13 -1.52 11.77
N ALA A 120 -8.39 -1.79 12.11
CA ALA A 120 -8.77 -2.96 12.89
C ALA A 120 -8.38 -4.27 12.16
N PHE A 121 -8.61 -4.33 10.85
CA PHE A 121 -8.28 -5.51 10.05
C PHE A 121 -6.76 -5.77 9.99
N LEU A 122 -5.97 -4.72 9.75
CA LEU A 122 -4.51 -4.81 9.74
C LEU A 122 -3.93 -5.13 11.12
N TYR A 123 -4.50 -4.58 12.20
CA TYR A 123 -4.10 -4.93 13.56
C TYR A 123 -4.39 -6.40 13.87
N LYS A 124 -5.54 -6.92 13.46
CA LYS A 124 -5.83 -8.36 13.56
C LYS A 124 -4.78 -9.18 12.80
N GLY A 125 -4.48 -8.82 11.55
CA GLY A 125 -3.48 -9.52 10.74
C GLY A 125 -2.08 -9.48 11.36
N SER A 126 -1.68 -8.34 11.92
CA SER A 126 -0.39 -8.20 12.62
C SER A 126 -0.35 -8.99 13.92
N TRP A 127 -1.45 -8.98 14.68
CA TRP A 127 -1.55 -9.77 15.92
C TRP A 127 -1.43 -11.26 15.63
N LEU A 128 -2.19 -11.78 14.64
CA LEU A 128 -2.13 -13.18 14.22
C LEU A 128 -0.73 -13.55 13.69
N SER A 129 -0.13 -12.67 12.89
CA SER A 129 1.22 -12.90 12.34
C SER A 129 2.32 -12.91 13.41
N LYS A 130 2.09 -12.23 14.54
CA LYS A 130 2.99 -12.27 15.69
C LYS A 130 2.87 -13.55 16.52
N GLN A 131 1.70 -14.20 16.55
CA GLN A 131 1.49 -15.37 17.40
C GLN A 131 2.27 -16.60 16.94
N ASN A 132 2.42 -16.80 15.62
CA ASN A 132 3.06 -17.99 15.06
C ASN A 132 3.81 -17.65 13.76
N PHE A 133 4.90 -18.38 13.49
CA PHE A 133 5.55 -18.39 12.18
C PHE A 133 4.87 -19.45 11.27
N PRO A 134 4.64 -19.20 9.96
CA PRO A 134 5.06 -18.07 9.12
C PRO A 134 4.10 -16.86 9.11
N GLY A 135 3.20 -16.77 10.09
CA GLY A 135 2.17 -15.75 10.19
C GLY A 135 0.86 -16.15 9.51
N ASP A 136 -0.08 -15.19 9.40
CA ASP A 136 -1.39 -15.42 8.77
C ASP A 136 -1.46 -14.74 7.41
N LEU A 137 -1.04 -15.49 6.39
CA LEU A 137 -1.06 -15.04 5.01
C LEU A 137 -2.47 -14.67 4.53
N LYS A 138 -3.49 -15.47 4.89
CA LYS A 138 -4.86 -15.27 4.43
C LYS A 138 -5.41 -13.93 4.94
N THR A 139 -5.27 -13.68 6.23
CA THR A 139 -5.70 -12.42 6.85
C THR A 139 -4.90 -11.25 6.31
N SER A 140 -3.58 -11.40 6.13
CA SER A 140 -2.72 -10.36 5.58
C SER A 140 -3.12 -9.93 4.16
N LEU A 141 -3.36 -10.90 3.26
CA LEU A 141 -3.84 -10.64 1.89
C LEU A 141 -5.16 -9.88 1.90
N ALA A 142 -6.15 -10.36 2.66
CA ALA A 142 -7.47 -9.75 2.73
C ALA A 142 -7.41 -8.32 3.29
N ALA A 143 -6.59 -8.09 4.32
CA ALA A 143 -6.42 -6.77 4.92
C ALA A 143 -5.77 -5.76 3.95
N LYS A 144 -4.73 -6.18 3.21
CA LYS A 144 -4.08 -5.33 2.19
C LYS A 144 -5.06 -4.98 1.07
N ILE A 145 -5.78 -5.96 0.53
CA ILE A 145 -6.76 -5.75 -0.54
C ILE A 145 -7.80 -4.71 -0.10
N TYR A 146 -8.42 -4.94 1.06
CA TYR A 146 -9.42 -4.01 1.61
C TYR A 146 -8.85 -2.61 1.80
N ALA A 147 -7.72 -2.48 2.52
CA ALA A 147 -7.14 -1.17 2.85
C ALA A 147 -6.77 -0.37 1.59
N THR A 148 -6.21 -1.03 0.58
CA THR A 148 -5.76 -0.37 -0.66
C THR A 148 -6.92 -0.01 -1.58
N GLU A 149 -8.00 -0.80 -1.64
CA GLU A 149 -9.22 -0.43 -2.37
C GLU A 149 -9.92 0.75 -1.73
N GLN A 150 -10.08 0.73 -0.41
CA GLN A 150 -10.68 1.83 0.34
C GLN A 150 -9.85 3.11 0.21
N ALA A 151 -8.51 3.01 0.26
CA ALA A 151 -7.64 4.16 0.08
C ALA A 151 -7.83 4.80 -1.31
N VAL A 152 -7.91 4.01 -2.39
CA VAL A 152 -8.16 4.56 -3.73
C VAL A 152 -9.53 5.23 -3.81
N PHE A 153 -10.59 4.58 -3.32
CA PHE A 153 -11.93 5.16 -3.38
C PHE A 153 -12.01 6.46 -2.57
N HIS A 154 -11.63 6.42 -1.30
CA HIS A 154 -11.84 7.55 -0.41
C HIS A 154 -10.90 8.72 -0.66
N THR A 155 -9.66 8.50 -1.10
CA THR A 155 -8.79 9.63 -1.49
C THR A 155 -9.34 10.40 -2.69
N ASN A 156 -10.00 9.73 -3.64
CA ASN A 156 -10.71 10.39 -4.74
C ASN A 156 -11.95 11.15 -4.23
N GLU A 157 -12.68 10.59 -3.27
CA GLU A 157 -13.80 11.31 -2.65
C GLU A 157 -13.32 12.55 -1.88
N MET A 158 -12.13 12.50 -1.28
CA MET A 158 -11.54 13.67 -0.62
C MET A 158 -11.14 14.75 -1.64
N VAL A 159 -10.64 14.38 -2.83
CA VAL A 159 -10.48 15.33 -3.95
C VAL A 159 -11.81 16.01 -4.26
N GLN A 160 -12.91 15.25 -4.32
CA GLN A 160 -14.25 15.79 -4.59
C GLN A 160 -14.74 16.76 -3.50
N VAL A 161 -14.42 16.52 -2.22
CA VAL A 161 -14.76 17.42 -1.09
C VAL A 161 -14.11 18.80 -1.26
N LEU A 162 -12.90 18.87 -1.82
CA LEU A 162 -12.21 20.14 -2.10
C LEU A 162 -12.67 20.79 -3.42
N GLY A 163 -13.42 20.09 -4.27
CA GLY A 163 -13.81 20.57 -5.60
C GLY A 163 -12.59 20.92 -6.47
N GLY A 164 -12.61 22.10 -7.11
CA GLY A 164 -11.50 22.55 -7.97
C GLY A 164 -10.14 22.66 -7.27
N TYR A 165 -10.12 22.91 -5.95
CA TYR A 165 -8.87 22.91 -5.18
C TYR A 165 -8.28 21.50 -5.04
N GLY A 166 -9.13 20.47 -5.06
CA GLY A 166 -8.73 19.08 -4.93
C GLY A 166 -7.95 18.53 -6.11
N ILE A 167 -8.00 19.19 -7.28
CA ILE A 167 -7.25 18.81 -8.48
C ILE A 167 -6.01 19.69 -8.73
N SER A 168 -5.78 20.68 -7.87
CA SER A 168 -4.61 21.56 -7.95
C SER A 168 -3.46 20.99 -7.14
N LYS A 169 -2.23 21.09 -7.67
CA LYS A 169 -0.99 20.72 -6.97
C LYS A 169 -0.63 21.66 -5.81
N GLU A 170 -1.35 22.76 -5.66
CA GLU A 170 -1.23 23.65 -4.49
C GLU A 170 -1.71 22.99 -3.20
N TYR A 171 -2.58 21.98 -3.31
CA TYR A 171 -3.14 21.25 -2.18
C TYR A 171 -2.72 19.77 -2.21
N PRO A 172 -2.43 19.15 -1.06
CA PRO A 172 -1.85 17.82 -1.02
C PRO A 172 -2.83 16.68 -1.36
N VAL A 173 -4.13 16.95 -1.49
CA VAL A 173 -5.15 15.91 -1.65
C VAL A 173 -5.03 15.17 -2.98
N GLU A 174 -4.70 15.88 -4.07
CA GLU A 174 -4.42 15.23 -5.36
C GLU A 174 -3.24 14.26 -5.26
N LYS A 175 -2.20 14.64 -4.48
CA LYS A 175 -1.05 13.78 -4.23
C LYS A 175 -1.45 12.51 -3.50
N PHE A 176 -2.30 12.60 -2.47
CA PHE A 176 -2.78 11.41 -1.75
C PHE A 176 -3.56 10.47 -2.68
N SER A 177 -4.40 10.99 -3.58
CA SER A 177 -5.10 10.16 -4.59
C SER A 177 -4.12 9.46 -5.54
N ARG A 178 -3.13 10.18 -6.07
CA ARG A 178 -2.09 9.58 -6.92
C ARG A 178 -1.28 8.51 -6.18
N ASP A 179 -0.91 8.77 -4.93
CA ASP A 179 -0.14 7.82 -4.11
C ASP A 179 -0.97 6.55 -3.82
N ALA A 180 -2.26 6.68 -3.51
CA ALA A 180 -3.15 5.55 -3.25
C ALA A 180 -3.26 4.60 -4.44
N LYS A 181 -3.24 5.11 -5.68
CA LYS A 181 -3.33 4.27 -6.90
C LYS A 181 -2.22 3.23 -6.98
N LEU A 182 -1.01 3.57 -6.54
CA LEU A 182 0.12 2.63 -6.60
C LEU A 182 -0.04 1.45 -5.63
N LEU A 183 -0.73 1.66 -4.51
CA LEU A 183 -0.82 0.66 -3.44
C LEU A 183 -1.64 -0.57 -3.84
N ARG A 184 -2.56 -0.43 -4.81
CA ARG A 184 -3.27 -1.56 -5.41
C ARG A 184 -2.38 -2.46 -6.27
N ILE A 185 -1.22 -1.98 -6.69
CA ILE A 185 -0.28 -2.67 -7.59
C ILE A 185 0.93 -3.19 -6.81
N MET A 186 1.42 -2.38 -5.86
CA MET A 186 2.59 -2.69 -5.04
C MET A 186 2.41 -3.99 -4.24
N ASP A 187 3.50 -4.76 -4.16
CA ASP A 187 3.59 -6.06 -3.48
C ASP A 187 2.52 -7.08 -3.91
N GLY A 188 2.21 -7.06 -5.21
CA GLY A 188 1.21 -7.92 -5.82
C GLY A 188 -0.08 -7.16 -6.07
N THR A 189 -0.59 -7.25 -7.30
CA THR A 189 -1.85 -6.60 -7.65
C THR A 189 -2.98 -7.20 -6.82
N ASN A 190 -3.96 -6.39 -6.45
CA ASN A 190 -5.09 -6.88 -5.64
C ASN A 190 -5.80 -8.06 -6.29
N GLU A 191 -5.86 -8.13 -7.62
CA GLU A 191 -6.46 -9.23 -8.37
C GLU A 191 -5.68 -10.54 -8.19
N ILE A 192 -4.35 -10.49 -8.26
CA ILE A 192 -3.49 -11.66 -8.02
C ILE A 192 -3.55 -12.09 -6.55
N LEU A 193 -3.54 -11.13 -5.62
CA LEU A 193 -3.66 -11.42 -4.20
C LEU A 193 -5.03 -12.00 -3.86
N LEU A 194 -6.09 -11.57 -4.54
CA LEU A 194 -7.43 -12.12 -4.38
C LEU A 194 -7.47 -13.59 -4.80
N HIS A 195 -6.94 -13.93 -5.99
CA HIS A 195 -6.83 -15.33 -6.43
C HIS A 195 -5.99 -16.18 -5.48
N LYS A 196 -4.87 -15.62 -4.98
CA LYS A 196 -4.04 -16.29 -3.98
C LYS A 196 -4.79 -16.51 -2.68
N ALA A 197 -5.57 -15.54 -2.21
CA ALA A 197 -6.36 -15.65 -0.98
C ALA A 197 -7.51 -16.66 -1.12
N SER A 198 -8.18 -16.69 -2.28
CA SER A 198 -9.25 -17.66 -2.58
C SER A 198 -8.75 -19.11 -2.54
N ALA A 199 -7.50 -19.37 -2.93
CA ALA A 199 -6.90 -20.69 -2.85
C ALA A 199 -6.58 -21.15 -1.40
N LEU A 200 -6.75 -20.28 -0.40
CA LEU A 200 -6.52 -20.57 1.03
C LEU A 200 -7.84 -20.80 1.82
N LEU A 201 -8.97 -20.85 1.12
CA LEU A 201 -10.27 -21.25 1.67
C LEU A 201 -10.42 -22.78 1.61
#